data_AF-A0A960PHH9-F1
#
_entry.id   AF-A0A960PHH9-F1
#
_cell.length_a   1.000
_cell.length_b   1.000
_cell.length_c   1.000
_cell.angle_alpha   90.00
_cell.angle_beta   90.00
_cell.angle_gamma   90.00
#
_symmetry.space_group_name_H-M   'P 1'
#
loop_
_entity.id
_entity.type
_entity.pdbx_description
1 polymer ?
#
loop_
_entity_poly.entity_id
_entity_poly.type
_entity_poly.pdbx_seq_one_letter_code
_entity_poly.pdbx_strand_id
1 'polypeptide(L)'
;SVGFAWDVNGNGKTSIRSNFRIAYDRLNSQVNGAQLFQSAPGNNVGVTNITFAQGGGLLRNGLPVLTPTDSPSALRQPPVAGTGTQTVFDPRSQYPEIYQFSASVQRELFWNSVLEVNYIRNKGTNLFGAYNANQANINAQPTGFSDFLTEFNAIRANAAYNSPLINALYTGNAANNAGTATFRSTNATNIANGNVATVAQAVSQRQIGSQQMIAVNGFSPFLFMPYPQFGTLRVLDTNQRSNYQALEFILKRRFSSGVSLEGSYVWSISKDNGSFDPTFTVAATGTGQSATSTAYDNNNRDLNYAWSDFDRRHVFNLTYVVELPFGRGRKFGSEIPLALDWLIGGWQIAGLTNYSSGRPFTVVSGRNTFSNSVSTPANCNGCSRDMGTVVEENGTSYLFTAAQRAMFSTPAPGEFSNVGRNYFIFSPDFRADMSLSKKFRFTETMNFSLRIDATNVFNAVNYGIPTTSTASSTFGRIRTTIDSSARRLQLSGKFTF
;
A
#
# COMPACT_ATOMS: atom_id res chain seq x y z
N SER A 1 -13.02 25.85 13.21
CA SER A 1 -13.84 25.50 12.04
C SER A 1 -14.82 26.63 11.78
N VAL A 2 -15.24 26.82 10.54
CA VAL A 2 -16.27 27.79 10.15
C VAL A 2 -17.24 27.07 9.22
N GLY A 3 -18.53 27.25 9.42
CA GLY A 3 -19.54 26.64 8.56
C GLY A 3 -20.86 27.39 8.63
N PHE A 4 -21.73 27.08 7.69
CA PHE A 4 -23.10 27.60 7.65
C PHE A 4 -24.08 26.50 7.27
N ALA A 5 -25.34 26.71 7.64
CA ALA A 5 -26.47 25.94 7.17
C ALA A 5 -27.57 26.92 6.75
N TRP A 6 -28.19 26.67 5.62
CA TRP A 6 -29.21 27.54 5.04
C TRP A 6 -30.36 26.72 4.49
N ASP A 7 -31.58 27.07 4.91
CA ASP A 7 -32.82 26.62 4.27
C ASP A 7 -33.17 27.60 3.14
N VAL A 8 -33.04 27.13 1.90
CA VAL A 8 -33.05 27.98 0.69
C VAL A 8 -34.36 28.76 0.56
N ASN A 9 -35.47 28.11 0.89
CA ASN A 9 -36.82 28.67 0.70
C ASN A 9 -37.56 28.89 2.03
N GLY A 10 -36.94 28.60 3.17
CA GLY A 10 -37.57 28.67 4.50
C GLY A 10 -38.68 27.63 4.73
N ASN A 11 -38.80 26.63 3.87
CA ASN A 11 -39.88 25.62 3.90
C ASN A 11 -39.39 24.23 4.34
N GLY A 12 -38.13 24.10 4.75
CA GLY A 12 -37.52 22.86 5.21
C GLY A 12 -37.23 21.82 4.12
N LYS A 13 -37.59 22.08 2.84
CA LYS A 13 -37.48 21.09 1.76
C LYS A 13 -36.13 21.09 1.06
N THR A 14 -35.34 22.14 1.19
CA THR A 14 -34.01 22.22 0.58
C THR A 14 -33.05 22.91 1.53
N SER A 15 -32.04 22.17 1.98
CA SER A 15 -31.02 22.69 2.88
C SER A 15 -29.64 22.59 2.23
N ILE A 16 -28.86 23.65 2.35
CA ILE A 16 -27.46 23.70 1.97
C ILE A 16 -26.63 23.78 3.26
N ARG A 17 -25.57 22.98 3.36
CA ARG A 17 -24.62 23.05 4.47
C ARG A 17 -23.21 23.11 3.93
N SER A 18 -22.36 23.91 4.55
CA SER A 18 -20.93 23.90 4.23
C SER A 18 -20.09 24.11 5.48
N ASN A 19 -18.90 23.52 5.48
CA ASN A 19 -17.95 23.61 6.58
C ASN A 19 -16.53 23.59 6.03
N PHE A 20 -15.68 24.43 6.61
CA PHE A 20 -14.24 24.40 6.48
C PHE A 20 -13.60 24.26 7.86
N ARG A 21 -12.68 23.30 7.99
CA ARG A 21 -11.88 23.13 9.21
C ARG A 21 -10.43 22.83 8.87
N ILE A 22 -9.56 23.33 9.74
CA ILE A 22 -8.16 22.91 9.82
C ILE A 22 -8.06 22.08 11.10
N ALA A 23 -7.55 20.86 10.96
CA ALA A 23 -7.22 20.00 12.08
C ALA A 23 -5.71 19.79 12.13
N TYR A 24 -5.17 19.69 13.34
CA TYR A 24 -3.77 19.38 13.57
C TYR A 24 -3.68 18.00 14.17
N ASP A 25 -2.72 17.20 13.73
CA ASP A 25 -2.38 15.94 14.37
C ASP A 25 -1.15 16.10 15.26
N ARG A 26 -1.03 15.25 16.28
CA ARG A 26 0.13 15.20 17.15
C ARG A 26 1.13 14.22 16.59
N LEU A 27 2.40 14.57 16.65
CA LEU A 27 3.47 13.61 16.43
C LEU A 27 3.42 12.55 17.53
N ASN A 28 3.42 11.28 17.14
CA ASN A 28 3.28 10.19 18.10
C ASN A 28 4.52 10.12 19.00
N SER A 29 4.34 10.35 20.31
CA SER A 29 5.43 10.34 21.28
C SER A 29 6.03 8.95 21.52
N GLN A 30 5.30 7.88 21.17
CA GLN A 30 5.79 6.50 21.28
C GLN A 30 6.98 6.23 20.34
N VAL A 31 7.11 6.95 19.21
CA VAL A 31 8.26 6.74 18.30
C VAL A 31 9.59 6.98 19.01
N ASN A 32 9.60 7.97 19.91
CA ASN A 32 10.80 8.36 20.65
C ASN A 32 11.33 7.19 21.50
N GLY A 33 10.43 6.56 22.26
CA GLY A 33 10.77 5.42 23.11
C GLY A 33 11.09 4.14 22.34
N ALA A 34 10.31 3.83 21.31
CA ALA A 34 10.37 2.54 20.63
C ALA A 34 11.41 2.46 19.50
N GLN A 35 11.75 3.58 18.86
CA GLN A 35 12.58 3.59 17.64
C GLN A 35 13.83 4.46 17.79
N LEU A 36 13.70 5.67 18.34
CA LEU A 36 14.82 6.61 18.45
C LEU A 36 15.78 6.21 19.58
N PHE A 37 15.29 6.05 20.80
CA PHE A 37 16.15 5.69 21.92
C PHE A 37 16.77 4.30 21.75
N GLN A 38 16.04 3.32 21.21
CA GLN A 38 16.56 1.96 21.01
C GLN A 38 17.69 1.88 20.00
N SER A 39 17.75 2.81 19.04
CA SER A 39 18.82 2.84 18.05
C SER A 39 19.91 3.85 18.37
N ALA A 40 19.80 4.65 19.44
CA ALA A 40 20.81 5.66 19.76
C ALA A 40 22.19 5.02 20.04
N PRO A 41 23.27 5.47 19.37
CA PRO A 41 24.61 4.94 19.61
C PRO A 41 25.01 5.06 21.09
N GLY A 42 25.52 3.96 21.65
CA GLY A 42 25.94 3.89 23.05
C GLY A 42 24.82 3.69 24.07
N ASN A 43 23.57 3.44 23.64
CA ASN A 43 22.46 3.21 24.59
C ASN A 43 22.41 1.77 25.13
N ASN A 44 22.82 0.76 24.34
CA ASN A 44 22.89 -0.65 24.75
C ASN A 44 24.18 -1.30 24.23
N VAL A 45 24.78 -2.19 25.02
CA VAL A 45 25.94 -3.01 24.62
C VAL A 45 25.49 -4.48 24.55
N GLY A 46 25.45 -5.04 23.34
CA GLY A 46 25.20 -6.47 23.15
C GLY A 46 26.51 -7.24 23.24
N VAL A 47 26.60 -8.20 24.17
CA VAL A 47 27.75 -9.11 24.26
C VAL A 47 27.27 -10.52 23.93
N THR A 48 27.82 -11.08 22.84
CA THR A 48 27.50 -12.45 22.42
C THR A 48 28.70 -13.35 22.67
N ASN A 49 28.51 -14.38 23.50
CA ASN A 49 29.52 -15.42 23.73
C ASN A 49 29.15 -16.68 22.94
N ILE A 50 29.77 -16.85 21.76
CA ILE A 50 29.57 -18.04 20.91
C ILE A 50 30.40 -19.24 21.36
N THR A 51 31.44 -19.01 22.18
CA THR A 51 32.40 -20.04 22.59
C THR A 51 31.88 -20.91 23.74
N PHE A 52 30.94 -20.43 24.55
CA PHE A 52 30.37 -21.20 25.67
C PHE A 52 29.71 -22.50 25.20
N ALA A 53 28.79 -22.42 24.24
CA ALA A 53 28.13 -23.61 23.70
C ALA A 53 29.08 -24.46 22.84
N GLN A 54 29.90 -23.81 22.00
CA GLN A 54 30.88 -24.50 21.15
C GLN A 54 31.95 -25.25 21.96
N GLY A 55 32.26 -24.78 23.17
CA GLY A 55 33.16 -25.44 24.12
C GLY A 55 32.49 -26.49 25.02
N GLY A 56 31.23 -26.86 24.77
CA GLY A 56 30.51 -27.86 25.57
C GLY A 56 29.95 -27.35 26.91
N GLY A 57 29.82 -26.02 27.06
CA GLY A 57 29.22 -25.40 28.23
C GLY A 57 27.77 -25.81 28.41
N LEU A 58 27.44 -26.30 29.60
CA LEU A 58 26.08 -26.70 29.97
C LEU A 58 25.46 -25.63 30.86
N LEU A 59 24.21 -25.23 30.58
CA LEU A 59 23.49 -24.21 31.36
C LEU A 59 23.38 -24.57 32.85
N ARG A 60 23.32 -25.86 33.18
CA ARG A 60 23.32 -26.36 34.58
C ARG A 60 24.60 -26.02 35.35
N ASN A 61 25.71 -25.74 34.66
CA ASN A 61 26.98 -25.37 35.26
C ASN A 61 27.10 -23.84 35.47
N GLY A 62 26.01 -23.11 35.28
CA GLY A 62 25.98 -21.64 35.34
C GLY A 62 26.18 -21.00 33.97
N LEU A 63 25.79 -19.73 33.88
CA LEU A 63 26.02 -18.91 32.70
C LEU A 63 27.43 -18.29 32.76
N PRO A 64 28.13 -18.17 31.62
CA PRO A 64 29.41 -17.49 31.58
C PRO A 64 29.20 -16.01 31.95
N VAL A 65 30.13 -15.46 32.74
CA VAL A 65 30.15 -14.02 33.01
C VAL A 65 30.47 -13.30 31.71
N LEU A 66 29.58 -12.41 31.28
CA LEU A 66 29.84 -11.52 30.15
C LEU A 66 30.58 -10.29 30.69
N THR A 67 31.84 -10.12 30.30
CA THR A 67 32.63 -8.92 30.55
C THR A 67 32.68 -8.08 29.27
N PRO A 68 31.86 -7.02 29.15
CA PRO A 68 31.95 -6.11 28.02
C PRO A 68 33.32 -5.43 28.01
N THR A 69 33.96 -5.39 26.84
CA THR A 69 35.26 -4.70 26.65
C THR A 69 35.10 -3.21 26.38
N ASP A 70 33.91 -2.79 25.95
CA ASP A 70 33.61 -1.41 25.56
C ASP A 70 32.66 -0.73 26.55
N SER A 71 32.94 0.54 26.85
CA SER A 71 32.01 1.38 27.63
C SER A 71 30.88 1.90 26.74
N PRO A 72 29.66 2.10 27.27
CA PRO A 72 28.59 2.79 26.55
C PRO A 72 29.03 4.15 25.97
N SER A 73 29.91 4.86 26.68
CA SER A 73 30.50 6.12 26.22
C SER A 73 31.40 5.97 25.00
N ALA A 74 32.16 4.88 24.88
CA ALA A 74 33.00 4.61 23.71
C ALA A 74 32.15 4.31 22.46
N LEU A 75 30.93 3.79 22.65
CA LEU A 75 29.98 3.44 21.59
C LEU A 75 29.09 4.62 21.16
N ARG A 76 29.26 5.81 21.74
CA ARG A 76 28.58 7.04 21.26
C ARG A 76 29.12 7.54 19.92
N GLN A 77 30.33 7.14 19.55
CA GLN A 77 30.88 7.40 18.23
C GLN A 77 30.63 6.17 17.36
N PRO A 78 29.77 6.26 16.34
CA PRO A 78 29.55 5.15 15.44
C PRO A 78 30.86 4.84 14.66
N PRO A 79 31.06 3.57 14.25
CA PRO A 79 32.23 3.18 13.48
C PRO A 79 32.30 3.96 12.16
N VAL A 80 33.50 4.14 11.61
CA VAL A 80 33.72 4.86 10.34
C VAL A 80 32.89 4.26 9.19
N ALA A 81 32.66 2.95 9.21
CA ALA A 81 31.76 2.25 8.31
C ALA A 81 30.96 1.18 9.07
N GLY A 82 29.70 0.99 8.70
CA GLY A 82 28.83 0.01 9.35
C GLY A 82 27.60 -0.37 8.52
N THR A 83 26.97 -1.48 8.90
CA THR A 83 25.75 -2.01 8.26
C THR A 83 24.51 -1.87 9.15
N GLY A 84 24.67 -1.30 10.36
CA GLY A 84 23.59 -1.10 11.31
C GLY A 84 22.53 -0.11 10.82
N THR A 85 21.32 -0.21 11.38
CA THR A 85 20.25 0.75 11.12
C THR A 85 20.18 1.77 12.23
N GLN A 86 20.18 3.05 11.88
CA GLN A 86 19.95 4.16 12.79
C GLN A 86 18.61 4.82 12.47
N THR A 87 17.81 5.13 13.49
CA THR A 87 16.66 6.02 13.32
C THR A 87 16.95 7.38 13.95
N VAL A 88 16.61 8.46 13.25
CA VAL A 88 16.71 9.85 13.73
C VAL A 88 15.43 10.61 13.38
N PHE A 89 15.23 11.77 14.02
CA PHE A 89 14.10 12.64 13.76
C PHE A 89 14.58 13.93 13.11
N ASP A 90 13.90 14.40 12.05
CA ASP A 90 14.21 15.69 11.44
C ASP A 90 13.81 16.83 12.39
N PRO A 91 14.76 17.66 12.86
CA PRO A 91 14.44 18.78 13.74
C PRO A 91 13.54 19.84 13.08
N ARG A 92 13.40 19.82 11.75
CA ARG A 92 12.54 20.76 11.00
C ARG A 92 11.11 20.26 10.82
N SER A 93 10.75 19.13 11.40
CA SER A 93 9.39 18.60 11.31
C SER A 93 8.33 19.55 11.88
N GLN A 94 7.20 19.60 11.21
CA GLN A 94 6.04 20.42 11.55
C GLN A 94 4.86 19.52 11.93
N TYR A 95 3.94 20.02 12.76
CA TYR A 95 2.73 19.26 13.05
C TYR A 95 1.94 18.99 11.77
N PRO A 96 1.45 17.76 11.54
CA PRO A 96 0.57 17.47 10.43
C PRO A 96 -0.69 18.34 10.45
N GLU A 97 -1.06 18.85 9.28
CA GLU A 97 -2.22 19.70 9.08
C GLU A 97 -3.18 19.06 8.09
N ILE A 98 -4.47 19.05 8.43
CA ILE A 98 -5.53 18.51 7.58
C ILE A 98 -6.55 19.61 7.32
N TYR A 99 -6.58 20.07 6.06
CA TYR A 99 -7.54 21.03 5.56
C TYR A 99 -8.75 20.28 5.02
N GLN A 100 -9.91 20.48 5.63
CA GLN A 100 -11.12 19.75 5.28
C GLN A 100 -12.21 20.73 4.88
N PHE A 101 -12.78 20.48 3.71
CA PHE A 101 -13.91 21.21 3.16
C PHE A 101 -15.03 20.24 2.83
N SER A 102 -16.24 20.58 3.24
CA SER A 102 -17.44 19.86 2.85
C SER A 102 -18.52 20.85 2.44
N ALA A 103 -19.22 20.55 1.36
CA ALA A 103 -20.42 21.24 0.95
C ALA A 103 -21.49 20.20 0.62
N SER A 104 -22.70 20.39 1.11
CA SER A 104 -23.82 19.48 0.88
C SER A 104 -25.09 20.21 0.51
N VAL A 105 -25.86 19.60 -0.38
CA VAL A 105 -27.21 20.03 -0.75
C VAL A 105 -28.14 18.85 -0.53
N GLN A 106 -29.13 19.03 0.32
CA GLN A 106 -30.15 18.04 0.61
C GLN A 106 -31.50 18.58 0.16
N ARG A 107 -32.26 17.75 -0.57
CA ARG A 107 -33.58 18.11 -1.09
C ARG A 107 -34.58 16.99 -0.86
N GLU A 108 -35.73 17.34 -0.30
CA GLU A 108 -36.91 16.49 -0.32
C GLU A 108 -37.44 16.39 -1.76
N LEU A 109 -37.67 15.16 -2.20
CA LEU A 109 -38.20 14.80 -3.50
C LEU A 109 -39.61 14.21 -3.34
N PHE A 110 -40.22 13.80 -4.45
CA PHE A 110 -41.47 13.05 -4.44
C PHE A 110 -41.31 11.66 -3.78
N TRP A 111 -42.43 11.00 -3.50
CA TRP A 111 -42.49 9.63 -2.96
C TRP A 111 -41.73 9.42 -1.65
N ASN A 112 -41.82 10.37 -0.71
CA ASN A 112 -41.17 10.28 0.61
C ASN A 112 -39.66 10.01 0.51
N SER A 113 -39.02 10.63 -0.48
CA SER A 113 -37.61 10.45 -0.81
C SER A 113 -36.81 11.73 -0.57
N VAL A 114 -35.54 11.58 -0.25
CA VAL A 114 -34.58 12.66 -0.05
C VAL A 114 -33.34 12.34 -0.86
N LEU A 115 -32.90 13.32 -1.65
CA LEU A 115 -31.60 13.28 -2.32
C LEU A 115 -30.64 14.21 -1.59
N GLU A 116 -29.44 13.71 -1.33
CA GLU A 116 -28.33 14.46 -0.78
C GLU A 116 -27.14 14.36 -1.73
N VAL A 117 -26.53 15.50 -2.04
CA VAL A 117 -25.33 15.60 -2.87
C VAL A 117 -24.25 16.30 -2.05
N ASN A 118 -23.12 15.62 -1.87
CA ASN A 118 -22.02 16.03 -1.03
C ASN A 118 -20.76 16.20 -1.88
N TYR A 119 -20.05 17.31 -1.72
CA TYR A 119 -18.67 17.47 -2.13
C TYR A 119 -17.77 17.49 -0.90
N ILE A 120 -16.78 16.62 -0.87
CA ILE A 120 -15.85 16.45 0.25
C ILE A 120 -14.43 16.59 -0.28
N ARG A 121 -13.61 17.40 0.40
CA ARG A 121 -12.18 17.51 0.13
C ARG A 121 -11.39 17.46 1.43
N ASN A 122 -10.39 16.59 1.48
CA ASN A 122 -9.40 16.53 2.56
C ASN A 122 -8.01 16.68 1.94
N LYS A 123 -7.27 17.71 2.36
CA LYS A 123 -5.87 17.91 1.97
C LYS A 123 -5.00 17.80 3.21
N GLY A 124 -4.14 16.79 3.25
CA GLY A 124 -3.13 16.62 4.29
C GLY A 124 -1.80 17.23 3.84
N THR A 125 -1.20 18.03 4.71
CA THR A 125 0.15 18.58 4.55
C THR A 125 0.95 18.31 5.81
N ASN A 126 2.27 18.27 5.68
CA ASN A 126 3.18 17.95 6.77
C ASN A 126 2.86 16.61 7.45
N LEU A 127 2.34 15.64 6.70
CA LEU A 127 1.98 14.35 7.25
C LEU A 127 3.26 13.61 7.67
N PHE A 128 3.15 12.87 8.77
CA PHE A 128 4.26 12.12 9.34
C PHE A 128 4.72 11.02 8.38
N GLY A 129 6.03 10.88 8.22
CA GLY A 129 6.63 9.90 7.32
C GLY A 129 8.04 9.52 7.75
N ALA A 130 8.67 8.66 6.94
CA ALA A 130 10.06 8.29 7.13
C ALA A 130 10.71 7.96 5.79
N TYR A 131 12.02 8.13 5.71
CA TYR A 131 12.80 7.75 4.54
C TYR A 131 14.21 7.31 4.93
N ASN A 132 14.87 6.53 4.09
CA ASN A 132 16.29 6.22 4.27
C ASN A 132 17.13 7.35 3.67
N ALA A 133 17.74 8.19 4.50
CA ALA A 133 18.62 9.27 4.06
C ALA A 133 19.95 8.78 3.49
N ASN A 134 20.31 7.51 3.72
CA ASN A 134 21.52 6.90 3.17
C ASN A 134 21.26 6.30 1.77
N GLN A 135 20.74 7.12 0.86
CA GLN A 135 20.60 6.76 -0.55
C GLN A 135 21.96 6.75 -1.23
N ALA A 136 22.25 5.69 -1.99
CA ALA A 136 23.50 5.53 -2.70
C ALA A 136 23.64 6.56 -3.84
N ASN A 137 24.79 7.22 -3.92
CA ASN A 137 25.17 8.05 -5.05
C ASN A 137 25.70 7.18 -6.20
N ILE A 138 24.81 6.79 -7.10
CA ILE A 138 25.18 5.98 -8.27
C ILE A 138 26.01 6.75 -9.30
N ASN A 139 25.96 8.08 -9.27
CA ASN A 139 26.72 8.97 -10.17
C ASN A 139 28.01 9.48 -9.51
N ALA A 140 28.51 8.77 -8.50
CA ALA A 140 29.74 9.14 -7.82
C ALA A 140 30.91 9.21 -8.82
N GLN A 141 31.58 10.36 -8.88
CA GLN A 141 32.68 10.61 -9.81
C GLN A 141 33.92 11.09 -9.04
N PRO A 142 34.87 10.19 -8.73
CA PRO A 142 36.16 10.60 -8.21
C PRO A 142 36.97 11.40 -9.25
N THR A 143 37.78 12.34 -8.78
CA THR A 143 38.66 13.14 -9.63
C THR A 143 39.58 12.24 -10.46
N GLY A 144 39.65 12.47 -11.78
CA GLY A 144 40.50 11.70 -12.69
C GLY A 144 39.86 10.41 -13.22
N PHE A 145 38.60 10.13 -12.91
CA PHE A 145 37.86 8.96 -13.38
C PHE A 145 36.51 9.33 -14.00
N SER A 146 35.95 8.43 -14.80
CA SER A 146 34.53 8.47 -15.19
C SER A 146 33.64 8.25 -13.97
N ASP A 147 32.35 8.57 -14.07
CA ASP A 147 31.40 8.28 -13.01
C ASP A 147 31.14 6.77 -12.86
N PHE A 148 30.73 6.37 -11.66
CA PHE A 148 30.50 4.96 -11.32
C PHE A 148 29.41 4.30 -12.16
N LEU A 149 28.35 5.02 -12.55
CA LEU A 149 27.26 4.47 -13.34
C LEU A 149 27.74 4.09 -14.75
N THR A 150 28.54 4.95 -15.37
CA THR A 150 29.19 4.70 -16.66
C THR A 150 30.07 3.44 -16.61
N GLU A 151 30.93 3.34 -15.60
CA GLU A 151 31.82 2.19 -15.40
C GLU A 151 31.05 0.90 -15.11
N PHE A 152 29.99 0.97 -14.30
CA PHE A 152 29.09 -0.15 -14.04
C PHE A 152 28.41 -0.66 -15.31
N ASN A 153 27.89 0.27 -16.13
CA ASN A 153 27.26 -0.07 -17.41
C ASN A 153 28.26 -0.69 -18.40
N ALA A 154 29.50 -0.18 -18.46
CA ALA A 154 30.56 -0.75 -19.29
C ALA A 154 30.94 -2.18 -18.86
N ILE A 155 31.06 -2.43 -17.54
CA ILE A 155 31.31 -3.78 -16.99
C ILE A 155 30.15 -4.72 -17.31
N ARG A 156 28.89 -4.24 -17.24
CA ARG A 156 27.70 -5.05 -17.56
C ARG A 156 27.63 -5.40 -19.04
N ALA A 157 27.97 -4.45 -19.91
CA ALA A 157 27.92 -4.63 -21.37
C ALA A 157 29.04 -5.53 -21.91
N ASN A 158 30.21 -5.53 -21.25
CA ASN A 158 31.37 -6.29 -21.71
C ASN A 158 32.10 -6.98 -20.54
N ALA A 159 32.05 -8.31 -20.52
CA ALA A 159 32.71 -9.14 -19.50
C ALA A 159 34.26 -9.05 -19.52
N ALA A 160 34.86 -8.55 -20.62
CA ALA A 160 36.30 -8.34 -20.74
C ALA A 160 36.74 -6.91 -20.37
N TYR A 161 35.80 -5.97 -20.22
CA TYR A 161 36.13 -4.58 -19.90
C TYR A 161 36.82 -4.47 -18.54
N ASN A 162 37.94 -3.75 -18.43
CA ASN A 162 38.58 -3.52 -17.14
C ASN A 162 38.40 -2.05 -16.80
N SER A 163 37.70 -1.79 -15.68
CA SER A 163 37.38 -0.43 -15.27
C SER A 163 38.54 0.15 -14.45
N PRO A 164 39.17 1.25 -14.90
CA PRO A 164 40.21 1.92 -14.13
C PRO A 164 39.69 2.40 -12.76
N LEU A 165 38.43 2.89 -12.71
CA LEU A 165 37.80 3.30 -11.47
C LEU A 165 37.62 2.13 -10.50
N ILE A 166 37.02 1.02 -10.94
CA ILE A 166 36.78 -0.13 -10.06
C ILE A 166 38.11 -0.76 -9.60
N ASN A 167 39.11 -0.81 -10.49
CA ASN A 167 40.46 -1.25 -10.13
C ASN A 167 41.06 -0.39 -9.02
N ALA A 168 41.01 0.94 -9.17
CA ALA A 168 41.51 1.87 -8.17
C ALA A 168 40.71 1.77 -6.86
N LEU A 169 39.38 1.68 -6.93
CA LEU A 169 38.53 1.51 -5.74
C LEU A 169 38.91 0.26 -4.94
N TYR A 170 39.11 -0.88 -5.61
CA TYR A 170 39.36 -2.17 -4.94
C TYR A 170 40.82 -2.42 -4.54
N THR A 171 41.77 -1.80 -5.23
CA THR A 171 43.20 -2.14 -5.07
C THR A 171 44.12 -0.95 -4.84
N GLY A 172 43.61 0.28 -4.93
CA GLY A 172 44.42 1.51 -4.91
C GLY A 172 45.17 1.78 -6.21
N ASN A 173 45.10 0.90 -7.21
CA ASN A 173 45.80 1.04 -8.48
C ASN A 173 44.86 0.81 -9.68
N ALA A 174 44.65 1.86 -10.49
CA ALA A 174 43.78 1.82 -11.65
C ALA A 174 44.17 0.78 -12.72
N ALA A 175 45.46 0.41 -12.80
CA ALA A 175 45.96 -0.59 -13.73
C ALA A 175 45.84 -2.04 -13.22
N ASN A 176 45.52 -2.24 -11.93
CA ASN A 176 45.42 -3.57 -11.35
C ASN A 176 44.03 -4.18 -11.57
N ASN A 177 43.92 -4.99 -12.62
CA ASN A 177 42.68 -5.65 -13.05
C ASN A 177 42.08 -6.62 -12.02
N ALA A 178 42.81 -6.99 -10.96
CA ALA A 178 42.26 -7.78 -9.86
C ALA A 178 41.07 -7.10 -9.18
N GLY A 179 41.01 -5.75 -9.22
CA GLY A 179 39.88 -5.01 -8.66
C GLY A 179 38.58 -5.23 -9.42
N THR A 180 38.58 -5.03 -10.75
CA THR A 180 37.40 -5.32 -11.59
C THR A 180 37.02 -6.80 -11.53
N ALA A 181 38.00 -7.72 -11.49
CA ALA A 181 37.75 -9.14 -11.34
C ALA A 181 37.02 -9.47 -10.01
N THR A 182 37.48 -8.90 -8.90
CA THR A 182 36.87 -9.07 -7.57
C THR A 182 35.48 -8.42 -7.50
N PHE A 183 35.32 -7.25 -8.10
CA PHE A 183 34.02 -6.57 -8.20
C PHE A 183 32.99 -7.44 -8.92
N ARG A 184 33.36 -8.05 -10.05
CA ARG A 184 32.50 -8.99 -10.78
C ARG A 184 32.15 -10.22 -9.97
N SER A 185 33.14 -10.89 -9.38
CA SER A 185 32.91 -12.13 -8.63
C SER A 185 32.00 -11.91 -7.43
N THR A 186 32.16 -10.78 -6.74
CA THR A 186 31.36 -10.45 -5.54
C THR A 186 29.98 -9.87 -5.85
N ASN A 187 29.74 -9.36 -7.07
CA ASN A 187 28.47 -8.72 -7.44
C ASN A 187 27.80 -9.33 -8.69
N ALA A 188 28.17 -10.54 -9.11
CA ALA A 188 27.75 -11.14 -10.38
C ALA A 188 26.24 -11.04 -10.64
N THR A 189 25.42 -11.48 -9.67
CA THR A 189 23.95 -11.42 -9.77
C THR A 189 23.44 -9.99 -9.86
N ASN A 190 24.00 -9.06 -9.09
CA ASN A 190 23.57 -7.67 -9.06
C ASN A 190 23.96 -6.92 -10.34
N ILE A 191 25.13 -7.20 -10.90
CA ILE A 191 25.59 -6.64 -12.18
C ILE A 191 24.68 -7.14 -13.31
N ALA A 192 24.44 -8.46 -13.40
CA ALA A 192 23.57 -9.04 -14.42
C ALA A 192 22.14 -8.47 -14.35
N ASN A 193 21.65 -8.23 -13.14
CA ASN A 193 20.32 -7.70 -12.88
C ASN A 193 20.21 -6.16 -12.94
N GLY A 194 21.32 -5.44 -13.12
CA GLY A 194 21.33 -3.98 -13.17
C GLY A 194 21.08 -3.27 -11.83
N ASN A 195 21.34 -3.94 -10.69
CA ASN A 195 21.14 -3.39 -9.34
C ASN A 195 22.26 -2.40 -8.94
N VAL A 196 22.50 -1.35 -9.74
CA VAL A 196 23.63 -0.43 -9.55
C VAL A 196 23.65 0.21 -8.16
N ALA A 197 22.48 0.58 -7.61
CA ALA A 197 22.42 1.21 -6.29
C ALA A 197 22.78 0.24 -5.15
N THR A 198 22.35 -1.02 -5.25
CA THR A 198 22.78 -2.09 -4.32
C THR A 198 24.29 -2.32 -4.42
N VAL A 199 24.84 -2.30 -5.62
CA VAL A 199 26.29 -2.49 -5.81
C VAL A 199 27.09 -1.31 -5.28
N ALA A 200 26.65 -0.06 -5.51
CA ALA A 200 27.28 1.13 -4.94
C ALA A 200 27.33 1.06 -3.40
N GLN A 201 26.23 0.64 -2.77
CA GLN A 201 26.19 0.41 -1.33
C GLN A 201 27.15 -0.71 -0.89
N ALA A 202 27.19 -1.84 -1.61
CA ALA A 202 28.07 -2.96 -1.29
C ALA A 202 29.56 -2.60 -1.43
N VAL A 203 29.93 -1.82 -2.45
CA VAL A 203 31.29 -1.30 -2.62
C VAL A 203 31.65 -0.38 -1.46
N SER A 204 30.73 0.51 -1.09
CA SER A 204 30.91 1.41 0.05
C SER A 204 31.10 0.62 1.35
N GLN A 205 30.30 -0.40 1.63
CA GLN A 205 30.33 -1.10 2.91
C GLN A 205 31.43 -2.16 3.03
N ARG A 206 32.19 -2.41 1.95
CA ARG A 206 33.27 -3.40 1.99
C ARG A 206 34.37 -2.93 2.94
N GLN A 207 34.81 -3.82 3.83
CA GLN A 207 35.84 -3.51 4.83
C GLN A 207 37.14 -4.27 4.58
N ILE A 208 38.26 -3.65 4.98
CA ILE A 208 39.57 -4.27 5.16
C ILE A 208 39.98 -3.98 6.62
N GLY A 209 39.98 -5.02 7.46
CA GLY A 209 40.10 -4.83 8.91
C GLY A 209 38.95 -3.99 9.46
N SER A 210 39.27 -2.95 10.23
CA SER A 210 38.29 -2.00 10.80
C SER A 210 37.99 -0.79 9.91
N GLN A 211 38.57 -0.73 8.71
CA GLN A 211 38.43 0.41 7.80
C GLN A 211 37.66 0.03 6.54
N GLN A 212 37.03 1.04 5.93
CA GLN A 212 36.37 0.90 4.64
C GLN A 212 37.43 0.68 3.55
N MET A 213 37.18 -0.30 2.67
CA MET A 213 38.11 -0.69 1.60
C MET A 213 38.46 0.50 0.69
N ILE A 214 37.47 1.30 0.28
CA ILE A 214 37.72 2.46 -0.58
C ILE A 214 38.54 3.54 0.14
N ALA A 215 38.39 3.68 1.46
CA ALA A 215 39.14 4.64 2.26
C ALA A 215 40.62 4.24 2.41
N VAL A 216 40.89 2.95 2.61
CA VAL A 216 42.26 2.40 2.59
C VAL A 216 42.94 2.69 1.25
N ASN A 217 42.16 2.67 0.16
CA ASN A 217 42.64 2.93 -1.20
C ASN A 217 42.62 4.41 -1.60
N GLY A 218 42.49 5.33 -0.64
CA GLY A 218 42.65 6.78 -0.87
C GLY A 218 41.40 7.52 -1.34
N PHE A 219 40.23 6.88 -1.36
CA PHE A 219 38.96 7.54 -1.71
C PHE A 219 38.23 8.05 -0.46
N SER A 220 37.39 9.07 -0.64
CA SER A 220 36.51 9.53 0.42
C SER A 220 35.58 8.40 0.90
N PRO A 221 35.43 8.19 2.22
CA PRO A 221 34.48 7.20 2.74
C PRO A 221 33.03 7.53 2.38
N PHE A 222 32.76 8.80 2.06
CA PHE A 222 31.45 9.32 1.68
C PHE A 222 31.15 9.24 0.17
N LEU A 223 32.05 8.65 -0.63
CA LEU A 223 31.95 8.66 -2.09
C LEU A 223 30.60 8.15 -2.61
N PHE A 224 30.13 7.02 -2.06
CA PHE A 224 28.88 6.38 -2.46
C PHE A 224 27.74 6.61 -1.48
N MET A 225 28.04 6.82 -0.19
CA MET A 225 27.03 6.88 0.86
C MET A 225 27.26 8.15 1.68
N PRO A 226 26.26 9.02 1.87
CA PRO A 226 26.41 10.21 2.71
C PRO A 226 26.68 9.88 4.19
N TYR A 227 26.25 8.70 4.65
CA TYR A 227 26.43 8.23 6.02
C TYR A 227 27.01 6.80 6.04
N PRO A 228 28.31 6.61 5.71
CA PRO A 228 28.94 5.29 5.59
C PRO A 228 28.93 4.48 6.89
N GLN A 229 28.79 5.14 8.05
CA GLN A 229 28.67 4.52 9.36
C GLN A 229 27.39 3.66 9.54
N PHE A 230 26.39 3.83 8.67
CA PHE A 230 25.11 3.12 8.75
C PHE A 230 24.81 2.34 7.47
N GLY A 231 24.18 1.18 7.62
CA GLY A 231 23.57 0.46 6.51
C GLY A 231 22.33 1.21 6.00
N THR A 232 21.51 1.65 6.95
CA THR A 232 20.28 2.42 6.71
C THR A 232 20.23 3.54 7.73
N LEU A 233 20.01 4.78 7.28
CA LEU A 233 19.72 5.91 8.16
C LEU A 233 18.27 6.32 7.94
N ARG A 234 17.37 5.82 8.79
CA ARG A 234 15.94 6.16 8.71
C ARG A 234 15.70 7.50 9.40
N VAL A 235 15.32 8.49 8.62
CA VAL A 235 14.91 9.81 9.12
C VAL A 235 13.40 9.85 9.18
N LEU A 236 12.86 10.09 10.36
CA LEU A 236 11.46 10.41 10.59
C LEU A 236 11.25 11.88 10.27
N ASP A 237 10.26 12.20 9.45
CA ASP A 237 9.99 13.56 9.03
C ASP A 237 8.49 13.81 8.88
N THR A 238 8.16 15.00 8.37
CA THR A 238 6.78 15.43 8.14
C THR A 238 6.65 15.96 6.72
N ASN A 239 7.16 15.24 5.73
CA ASN A 239 7.14 15.65 4.31
C ASN A 239 6.09 14.89 3.49
N GLN A 240 5.25 14.07 4.13
CA GLN A 240 4.17 13.39 3.42
C GLN A 240 3.00 14.36 3.17
N ARG A 241 2.28 14.11 2.08
CA ARG A 241 1.12 14.92 1.65
C ARG A 241 0.07 14.05 1.00
N SER A 242 -1.19 14.41 1.21
CA SER A 242 -2.34 13.74 0.63
C SER A 242 -3.40 14.72 0.14
N ASN A 243 -4.20 14.31 -0.84
CA ASN A 243 -5.32 15.08 -1.36
C ASN A 243 -6.43 14.13 -1.81
N TYR A 244 -7.51 14.13 -1.06
CA TYR A 244 -8.74 13.41 -1.33
C TYR A 244 -9.83 14.38 -1.75
N GLN A 245 -10.54 14.05 -2.82
CA GLN A 245 -11.71 14.77 -3.30
C GLN A 245 -12.78 13.77 -3.71
N ALA A 246 -14.04 14.04 -3.34
CA ALA A 246 -15.16 13.18 -3.68
C ALA A 246 -16.44 13.96 -3.93
N LEU A 247 -17.23 13.43 -4.86
CA LEU A 247 -18.66 13.70 -5.00
C LEU A 247 -19.43 12.47 -4.53
N GLU A 248 -20.35 12.67 -3.60
CA GLU A 248 -21.20 11.63 -3.04
C GLU A 248 -22.66 11.98 -3.28
N PHE A 249 -23.44 10.99 -3.71
CA PHE A 249 -24.86 11.08 -3.96
C PHE A 249 -25.55 10.05 -3.07
N ILE A 250 -26.48 10.49 -2.24
CA ILE A 250 -27.24 9.62 -1.34
C ILE A 250 -28.73 9.81 -1.62
N LEU A 251 -29.41 8.73 -2.00
CA LEU A 251 -30.85 8.69 -2.17
C LEU A 251 -31.46 7.84 -1.05
N LYS A 252 -32.34 8.45 -0.25
CA LYS A 252 -33.07 7.77 0.83
C LYS A 252 -34.56 7.85 0.56
N ARG A 253 -35.24 6.71 0.47
CA ARG A 253 -36.70 6.62 0.45
C ARG A 253 -37.17 5.91 1.70
N ARG A 254 -38.00 6.58 2.50
CA ARG A 254 -38.66 5.96 3.65
C ARG A 254 -39.64 4.90 3.18
N PHE A 255 -39.83 3.85 3.99
CA PHE A 255 -40.76 2.77 3.66
C PHE A 255 -42.17 3.33 3.39
N SER A 256 -42.59 3.23 2.13
CA SER A 256 -43.88 3.75 1.67
C SER A 256 -44.34 2.95 0.47
N SER A 257 -45.60 2.53 0.49
CA SER A 257 -46.22 1.71 -0.57
C SER A 257 -45.42 0.43 -0.86
N GLY A 258 -44.89 -0.21 0.19
CA GLY A 258 -44.16 -1.48 0.09
C GLY A 258 -42.68 -1.36 -0.29
N VAL A 259 -42.11 -0.15 -0.41
CA VAL A 259 -40.71 0.04 -0.82
C VAL A 259 -39.97 0.98 0.12
N SER A 260 -38.80 0.54 0.59
CA SER A 260 -37.76 1.36 1.23
C SER A 260 -36.44 1.15 0.50
N LEU A 261 -35.66 2.21 0.31
CA LEU A 261 -34.32 2.10 -0.29
C LEU A 261 -33.38 3.17 0.26
N GLU A 262 -32.13 2.81 0.38
CA GLU A 262 -31.03 3.74 0.61
C GLU A 262 -29.87 3.35 -0.33
N GLY A 263 -29.56 4.24 -1.27
CA GLY A 263 -28.46 4.09 -2.21
C GLY A 263 -27.46 5.22 -2.06
N SER A 264 -26.17 4.88 -2.00
CA SER A 264 -25.07 5.84 -2.00
C SER A 264 -24.12 5.57 -3.17
N TYR A 265 -23.74 6.61 -3.90
CA TYR A 265 -22.71 6.53 -4.94
C TYR A 265 -21.64 7.59 -4.68
N VAL A 266 -20.38 7.17 -4.63
CA VAL A 266 -19.23 8.04 -4.43
C VAL A 266 -18.33 7.95 -5.65
N TRP A 267 -18.04 9.11 -6.25
CA TRP A 267 -16.97 9.30 -7.21
C TRP A 267 -15.82 10.03 -6.54
N SER A 268 -14.65 9.40 -6.42
CA SER A 268 -13.55 9.97 -5.65
C SER A 268 -12.18 9.84 -6.30
N ILE A 269 -11.28 10.73 -5.89
CA ILE A 269 -9.86 10.70 -6.22
C ILE A 269 -9.07 10.94 -4.93
N SER A 270 -8.25 9.97 -4.55
CA SER A 270 -7.26 10.07 -3.50
C SER A 270 -5.86 10.02 -4.10
N LYS A 271 -5.03 11.01 -3.78
CA LYS A 271 -3.60 11.02 -4.12
C LYS A 271 -2.75 11.23 -2.88
N ASP A 272 -1.59 10.60 -2.83
CA ASP A 272 -0.57 10.78 -1.80
C ASP A 272 0.83 10.48 -2.33
N ASN A 273 1.86 10.88 -1.58
CA ASN A 273 3.24 10.42 -1.78
C ASN A 273 3.62 9.23 -0.86
N GLY A 274 2.65 8.70 -0.14
CA GLY A 274 2.76 7.51 0.70
C GLY A 274 1.39 7.13 1.26
N SER A 275 0.95 5.88 1.07
CA SER A 275 -0.34 5.38 1.58
C SER A 275 -0.22 4.50 2.80
N PHE A 276 0.99 4.35 3.34
CA PHE A 276 1.31 3.47 4.45
C PHE A 276 2.24 4.14 5.44
N ASP A 277 1.99 3.94 6.74
CA ASP A 277 2.85 4.44 7.81
C ASP A 277 4.12 3.56 7.94
N PRO A 278 5.33 4.10 7.68
CA PRO A 278 6.60 3.37 7.78
C PRO A 278 6.98 2.92 9.20
N THR A 279 6.25 3.35 10.24
CA THR A 279 6.76 3.33 11.63
C THR A 279 5.93 2.46 12.58
N PHE A 280 4.61 2.35 12.39
CA PHE A 280 3.71 1.83 13.43
C PHE A 280 2.87 0.59 13.09
N THR A 281 2.70 0.23 11.83
CA THR A 281 1.79 -0.86 11.48
C THR A 281 2.48 -1.93 10.66
N VAL A 282 2.47 -3.16 11.17
CA VAL A 282 2.26 -4.36 10.35
C VAL A 282 0.75 -4.60 10.38
N ALA A 283 -0.03 -3.80 9.64
CA ALA A 283 -1.43 -4.14 9.45
C ALA A 283 -1.46 -5.38 8.54
N ALA A 284 -1.70 -6.55 9.12
CA ALA A 284 -1.80 -7.83 8.40
C ALA A 284 -2.88 -7.84 7.29
N THR A 285 -3.71 -6.79 7.23
CA THR A 285 -4.74 -6.54 6.21
C THR A 285 -4.30 -5.61 5.08
N GLY A 286 -3.11 -5.01 5.15
CA GLY A 286 -2.49 -4.28 4.05
C GLY A 286 -1.83 -5.26 3.08
N THR A 287 -2.64 -5.93 2.26
CA THR A 287 -2.13 -6.65 1.08
C THR A 287 -1.15 -5.72 0.35
N GLY A 288 0.10 -6.14 0.12
CA GLY A 288 1.23 -5.33 -0.38
C GLY A 288 0.96 -4.54 -1.67
N GLN A 289 0.14 -3.50 -1.58
CA GLN A 289 -0.10 -2.50 -2.60
C GLN A 289 1.02 -1.50 -2.48
N SER A 290 1.94 -1.65 -3.42
CA SER A 290 3.01 -0.71 -3.75
C SER A 290 4.23 -0.67 -2.84
N ALA A 291 5.35 -0.52 -3.52
CA ALA A 291 6.68 -0.41 -2.96
C ALA A 291 6.70 0.66 -1.84
N THR A 292 6.96 0.18 -0.63
CA THR A 292 7.61 0.84 0.52
C THR A 292 7.38 2.35 0.66
N SER A 293 6.94 2.75 1.85
CA SER A 293 6.79 4.11 2.40
C SER A 293 8.05 5.02 2.35
N THR A 294 9.05 4.67 1.55
CA THR A 294 10.28 5.39 1.27
C THR A 294 10.23 6.00 -0.13
N ALA A 295 10.75 7.22 -0.28
CA ALA A 295 10.86 7.86 -1.58
C ALA A 295 11.73 7.01 -2.54
N TYR A 296 11.36 6.96 -3.83
CA TYR A 296 12.21 6.37 -4.87
C TYR A 296 13.51 7.15 -5.03
N ASP A 297 13.40 8.47 -4.90
CA ASP A 297 14.50 9.41 -4.86
C ASP A 297 14.31 10.40 -3.71
N ASN A 298 15.29 10.49 -2.82
CA ASN A 298 15.30 11.49 -1.77
C ASN A 298 15.40 12.92 -2.31
N ASN A 299 16.01 13.12 -3.49
CA ASN A 299 16.14 14.42 -4.12
C ASN A 299 14.88 14.83 -4.91
N ASN A 300 14.05 13.86 -5.30
CA ASN A 300 12.80 14.09 -6.01
C ASN A 300 11.68 13.18 -5.48
N ARG A 301 11.11 13.57 -4.33
CA ARG A 301 10.04 12.82 -3.68
C ARG A 301 8.71 12.85 -4.42
N ASP A 302 8.57 13.71 -5.42
CA ASP A 302 7.35 13.83 -6.20
C ASP A 302 7.15 12.63 -7.14
N LEU A 303 8.19 11.83 -7.38
CA LEU A 303 8.09 10.52 -8.02
C LEU A 303 7.15 9.55 -7.29
N ASN A 304 6.93 9.75 -5.99
CA ASN A 304 6.01 8.93 -5.20
C ASN A 304 4.57 9.48 -5.18
N TYR A 305 4.36 10.74 -5.60
CA TYR A 305 3.04 11.37 -5.56
C TYR A 305 2.13 10.80 -6.65
N ALA A 306 1.27 9.87 -6.26
CA ALA A 306 0.43 9.07 -7.14
C ALA A 306 -0.98 8.91 -6.55
N TRP A 307 -1.83 8.12 -7.21
CA TRP A 307 -3.10 7.73 -6.59
C TRP A 307 -2.80 6.89 -5.35
N SER A 308 -3.60 7.04 -4.29
CA SER A 308 -3.43 6.28 -3.07
C SER A 308 -3.65 4.78 -3.32
N ASP A 309 -2.98 3.91 -2.56
CA ASP A 309 -3.15 2.45 -2.65
C ASP A 309 -4.61 2.01 -2.36
N PHE A 310 -5.31 2.79 -1.53
CA PHE A 310 -6.71 2.59 -1.18
C PHE A 310 -7.69 3.43 -2.01
N ASP A 311 -7.24 4.12 -3.07
CA ASP A 311 -8.15 4.88 -3.93
C ASP A 311 -9.21 3.97 -4.57
N ARG A 312 -10.46 4.43 -4.55
CA ARG A 312 -11.58 3.80 -5.23
C ARG A 312 -12.32 4.88 -6.01
N ARG A 313 -12.15 4.84 -7.34
CA ARG A 313 -12.76 5.81 -8.24
C ARG A 313 -14.29 5.83 -8.15
N HIS A 314 -14.90 4.66 -8.06
CA HIS A 314 -16.34 4.48 -7.96
C HIS A 314 -16.67 3.56 -6.80
N VAL A 315 -17.57 3.98 -5.91
CA VAL A 315 -18.13 3.13 -4.85
C VAL A 315 -19.64 3.28 -4.88
N PHE A 316 -20.36 2.17 -4.92
CA PHE A 316 -21.81 2.13 -4.90
C PHE A 316 -22.28 1.15 -3.83
N ASN A 317 -23.13 1.63 -2.93
CA ASN A 317 -23.80 0.79 -1.94
C ASN A 317 -25.30 0.99 -2.07
N LEU A 318 -26.06 -0.10 -2.03
CA LEU A 318 -27.51 -0.09 -2.12
C LEU A 318 -28.08 -1.04 -1.10
N THR A 319 -28.97 -0.53 -0.25
CA THR A 319 -29.83 -1.32 0.61
C THR A 319 -31.28 -1.09 0.22
N TYR A 320 -32.06 -2.16 0.16
CA TYR A 320 -33.47 -2.05 -0.21
C TYR A 320 -34.31 -3.11 0.47
N VAL A 321 -35.58 -2.77 0.66
CA VAL A 321 -36.62 -3.66 1.13
C VAL A 321 -37.86 -3.42 0.28
N VAL A 322 -38.34 -4.46 -0.38
CA VAL A 322 -39.47 -4.43 -1.31
C VAL A 322 -40.46 -5.53 -0.94
N GLU A 323 -41.69 -5.15 -0.61
CA GLU A 323 -42.82 -6.06 -0.56
C GLU A 323 -43.26 -6.41 -1.99
N LEU A 324 -43.35 -7.69 -2.28
CA LEU A 324 -43.78 -8.13 -3.61
C LEU A 324 -45.24 -7.72 -3.86
N PRO A 325 -45.57 -7.22 -5.06
CA PRO A 325 -46.89 -6.68 -5.37
C PRO A 325 -47.96 -7.76 -5.63
N PHE A 326 -47.72 -9.01 -5.21
CA PHE A 326 -48.63 -10.13 -5.39
C PHE A 326 -49.42 -10.40 -4.11
N GLY A 327 -50.68 -10.79 -4.28
CA GLY A 327 -51.55 -11.19 -3.19
C GLY A 327 -52.87 -10.43 -3.13
N ARG A 328 -53.75 -10.89 -2.26
CA ARG A 328 -55.06 -10.28 -2.02
C ARG A 328 -54.86 -8.86 -1.49
N GLY A 329 -55.58 -7.89 -2.07
CA GLY A 329 -55.42 -6.47 -1.73
C GLY A 329 -54.09 -5.83 -2.19
N ARG A 330 -53.28 -6.52 -3.00
CA ARG A 330 -52.07 -5.96 -3.65
C ARG A 330 -52.35 -5.67 -5.14
N LYS A 331 -51.37 -5.05 -5.81
CA LYS A 331 -51.48 -4.58 -7.20
C LYS A 331 -51.75 -5.72 -8.20
N PHE A 332 -51.18 -6.89 -7.97
CA PHE A 332 -51.36 -8.06 -8.82
C PHE A 332 -52.02 -9.20 -8.03
N GLY A 333 -53.13 -9.72 -8.54
CA GLY A 333 -53.87 -10.80 -7.88
C GLY A 333 -54.74 -10.32 -6.72
N SER A 334 -55.32 -9.12 -6.79
CA SER A 334 -56.16 -8.53 -5.74
C SER A 334 -57.31 -9.42 -5.29
N GLU A 335 -57.82 -10.26 -6.20
CA GLU A 335 -58.99 -11.13 -6.02
C GLU A 335 -58.66 -12.63 -6.00
N ILE A 336 -57.38 -13.00 -5.89
CA ILE A 336 -57.01 -14.43 -5.89
C ILE A 336 -57.63 -15.18 -4.69
N PRO A 337 -57.96 -16.47 -4.85
CA PRO A 337 -58.47 -17.29 -3.75
C PRO A 337 -57.52 -17.30 -2.55
N LEU A 338 -58.07 -17.37 -1.34
CA LEU A 338 -57.30 -17.33 -0.09
C LEU A 338 -56.18 -18.38 -0.05
N ALA A 339 -56.44 -19.58 -0.57
CA ALA A 339 -55.44 -20.64 -0.65
C ALA A 339 -54.25 -20.26 -1.55
N LEU A 340 -54.50 -19.54 -2.65
CA LEU A 340 -53.45 -19.07 -3.55
C LEU A 340 -52.68 -17.89 -2.95
N ASP A 341 -53.38 -16.95 -2.30
CA ASP A 341 -52.76 -15.84 -1.56
C ASP A 341 -51.83 -16.34 -0.45
N TRP A 342 -52.23 -17.39 0.26
CA TRP A 342 -51.41 -18.04 1.28
C TRP A 342 -50.08 -18.56 0.73
N LEU A 343 -49.99 -18.89 -0.57
CA LEU A 343 -48.75 -19.29 -1.24
C LEU A 343 -47.98 -18.10 -1.81
N ILE A 344 -48.60 -17.24 -2.63
CA ILE A 344 -47.91 -16.22 -3.43
C ILE A 344 -47.93 -14.80 -2.84
N GLY A 345 -48.78 -14.52 -1.85
CA GLY A 345 -48.91 -13.19 -1.23
C GLY A 345 -47.93 -12.95 -0.08
N GLY A 346 -47.63 -11.68 0.22
CA GLY A 346 -46.93 -11.29 1.46
C GLY A 346 -45.44 -11.60 1.54
N TRP A 347 -44.81 -11.90 0.40
CA TRP A 347 -43.36 -12.04 0.29
C TRP A 347 -42.66 -10.68 0.32
N GLN A 348 -41.51 -10.63 0.95
CA GLN A 348 -40.64 -9.46 1.05
C GLN A 348 -39.23 -9.83 0.62
N ILE A 349 -38.65 -9.00 -0.25
CA ILE A 349 -37.25 -9.08 -0.65
C ILE A 349 -36.48 -7.97 0.07
N ALA A 350 -35.36 -8.32 0.68
CA ALA A 350 -34.37 -7.37 1.14
C ALA A 350 -33.03 -7.65 0.45
N GLY A 351 -32.24 -6.61 0.23
CA GLY A 351 -30.93 -6.77 -0.38
C GLY A 351 -29.92 -5.72 0.06
N LEU A 352 -28.65 -6.11 -0.02
CA LEU A 352 -27.48 -5.27 0.14
C LEU A 352 -26.56 -5.53 -1.06
N THR A 353 -26.29 -4.51 -1.84
CA THR A 353 -25.35 -4.57 -2.97
C THR A 353 -24.23 -3.58 -2.74
N ASN A 354 -22.99 -4.05 -2.84
CA ASN A 354 -21.79 -3.23 -2.78
C ASN A 354 -21.01 -3.44 -4.08
N TYR A 355 -20.58 -2.34 -4.68
CA TYR A 355 -19.68 -2.34 -5.82
C TYR A 355 -18.59 -1.30 -5.57
N SER A 356 -17.35 -1.66 -5.88
CA SER A 356 -16.25 -0.70 -5.88
C SER A 356 -15.32 -0.94 -7.06
N SER A 357 -14.91 0.11 -7.75
CA SER A 357 -13.90 0.04 -8.81
C SER A 357 -12.60 -0.53 -8.27
N GLY A 358 -11.73 -1.07 -9.11
CA GLY A 358 -10.45 -1.60 -8.66
C GLY A 358 -9.56 -0.58 -7.96
N ARG A 359 -8.64 -1.09 -7.14
CA ARG A 359 -7.62 -0.28 -6.46
C ARG A 359 -6.39 -0.10 -7.36
N PRO A 360 -5.71 1.05 -7.29
CA PRO A 360 -4.42 1.20 -7.93
C PRO A 360 -3.36 0.24 -7.36
N PHE A 361 -2.39 -0.15 -8.19
CA PHE A 361 -1.21 -0.87 -7.74
C PHE A 361 0.01 -0.57 -8.63
N THR A 362 1.19 -0.90 -8.12
CA THR A 362 2.47 -0.73 -8.81
C THR A 362 3.03 -2.08 -9.23
N VAL A 363 3.42 -2.21 -10.50
CA VAL A 363 4.27 -3.31 -10.98
C VAL A 363 5.73 -2.91 -10.78
N VAL A 364 6.48 -3.72 -10.03
CA VAL A 364 7.88 -3.44 -9.71
C VAL A 364 8.82 -4.31 -10.54
N SER A 365 9.98 -3.78 -10.87
CA SER A 365 11.01 -4.55 -11.59
C SER A 365 11.63 -5.65 -10.72
N GLY A 366 11.55 -5.52 -9.39
CA GLY A 366 12.31 -6.35 -8.46
C GLY A 366 13.82 -6.04 -8.49
N ARG A 367 14.20 -4.88 -9.02
CA ARG A 367 15.57 -4.39 -9.19
C ARG A 367 15.76 -3.01 -8.57
N ASN A 368 16.98 -2.74 -8.11
CA ASN A 368 17.42 -1.47 -7.52
C ASN A 368 18.26 -0.71 -8.55
N THR A 369 17.63 -0.37 -9.68
CA THR A 369 18.30 0.29 -10.82
C THR A 369 18.56 1.77 -10.56
N PHE A 370 17.85 2.35 -9.59
CA PHE A 370 17.87 3.80 -9.32
C PHE A 370 18.28 4.13 -7.87
N SER A 371 17.65 3.52 -6.87
CA SER A 371 18.03 3.69 -5.45
C SER A 371 18.14 2.36 -4.71
N ASN A 372 18.84 2.36 -3.58
CA ASN A 372 19.11 1.18 -2.74
C ASN A 372 18.03 0.96 -1.66
N SER A 373 17.05 1.85 -1.58
CA SER A 373 16.01 1.82 -0.55
C SER A 373 14.76 1.05 -1.00
N VAL A 374 14.45 1.11 -2.29
CA VAL A 374 13.22 0.56 -2.85
C VAL A 374 13.45 0.08 -4.28
N SER A 375 12.78 -1.01 -4.67
CA SER A 375 12.83 -1.49 -6.05
C SER A 375 12.17 -0.49 -7.00
N THR A 376 12.85 -0.20 -8.11
CA THR A 376 12.33 0.65 -9.19
C THR A 376 11.06 0.02 -9.79
N PRO A 377 10.01 0.80 -10.08
CA PRO A 377 8.88 0.31 -10.88
C PRO A 377 9.36 -0.30 -12.21
N ALA A 378 8.61 -1.26 -12.76
CA ALA A 378 8.95 -1.80 -14.07
C ALA A 378 8.57 -0.79 -15.17
N ASN A 379 9.32 -0.78 -16.28
CA ASN A 379 8.87 -0.11 -17.50
C ASN A 379 7.69 -0.85 -18.12
N CYS A 380 6.81 -0.16 -18.82
CA CYS A 380 5.72 -0.76 -19.57
C CYS A 380 5.43 0.04 -20.85
N ASN A 381 5.86 -0.47 -22.01
CA ASN A 381 5.67 0.21 -23.29
C ASN A 381 4.32 -0.17 -23.91
N GLY A 382 3.49 0.83 -24.23
CA GLY A 382 2.15 0.61 -24.79
C GLY A 382 1.07 0.27 -23.76
N CYS A 383 1.33 0.50 -22.48
CA CYS A 383 0.43 0.10 -21.40
C CYS A 383 -0.57 1.19 -20.99
N SER A 384 -1.85 0.85 -20.98
CA SER A 384 -2.91 1.70 -20.43
C SER A 384 -3.10 1.46 -18.92
N ARG A 385 -3.72 2.43 -18.26
CA ARG A 385 -4.00 2.40 -16.81
C ARG A 385 -4.91 1.22 -16.42
N ASP A 386 -5.92 0.96 -17.24
CA ASP A 386 -6.95 -0.08 -17.05
C ASP A 386 -6.57 -1.40 -17.75
N MET A 387 -5.29 -1.58 -18.05
CA MET A 387 -4.78 -2.81 -18.65
C MET A 387 -4.87 -3.98 -17.67
N GLY A 388 -5.34 -5.11 -18.18
CA GLY A 388 -5.43 -6.36 -17.45
C GLY A 388 -6.87 -6.72 -17.13
N THR A 389 -7.21 -7.96 -17.41
CA THR A 389 -8.46 -8.60 -17.00
C THR A 389 -8.10 -9.97 -16.46
N VAL A 390 -8.90 -10.48 -15.52
CA VAL A 390 -8.60 -11.80 -14.98
C VAL A 390 -8.76 -12.84 -16.10
N VAL A 391 -7.66 -13.52 -16.41
CA VAL A 391 -7.57 -14.59 -17.40
C VAL A 391 -7.13 -15.87 -16.72
N GLU A 392 -7.65 -16.99 -17.18
CA GLU A 392 -7.28 -18.30 -16.67
C GLU A 392 -6.30 -18.97 -17.64
N GLU A 393 -5.12 -19.33 -17.13
CA GLU A 393 -4.07 -20.04 -17.87
C GLU A 393 -3.76 -21.32 -17.10
N ASN A 394 -4.09 -22.49 -17.67
CA ASN A 394 -3.85 -23.82 -17.08
C ASN A 394 -4.37 -23.96 -15.63
N GLY A 395 -5.61 -23.52 -15.36
CA GLY A 395 -6.21 -23.59 -14.03
C GLY A 395 -5.66 -22.57 -13.02
N THR A 396 -4.88 -21.60 -13.49
CA THR A 396 -4.31 -20.53 -12.67
C THR A 396 -4.79 -19.17 -13.17
N SER A 397 -5.33 -18.35 -12.27
CA SER A 397 -5.77 -17.00 -12.59
C SER A 397 -4.60 -16.01 -12.66
N TYR A 398 -4.53 -15.24 -13.73
CA TYR A 398 -3.60 -14.14 -13.96
C TYR A 398 -4.36 -12.84 -14.23
N LEU A 399 -3.78 -11.69 -13.91
CA LEU A 399 -4.34 -10.38 -14.26
C LEU A 399 -4.00 -9.93 -15.69
N PHE A 400 -2.84 -10.34 -16.18
CA PHE A 400 -2.33 -9.94 -17.50
C PHE A 400 -2.23 -11.19 -18.36
N THR A 401 -2.57 -11.08 -19.65
CA THR A 401 -2.27 -12.13 -20.63
C THR A 401 -0.75 -12.29 -20.81
N ALA A 402 -0.30 -13.42 -21.38
CA ALA A 402 1.11 -13.61 -21.72
C ALA A 402 1.68 -12.47 -22.58
N ALA A 403 0.93 -11.97 -23.56
CA ALA A 403 1.32 -10.84 -24.40
C ALA A 403 1.45 -9.54 -23.57
N GLN A 404 0.52 -9.30 -22.64
CA GLN A 404 0.59 -8.13 -21.77
C GLN A 404 1.77 -8.19 -20.81
N ARG A 405 2.08 -9.37 -20.26
CA ARG A 405 3.25 -9.58 -19.38
C ARG A 405 4.57 -9.29 -20.11
N ALA A 406 4.64 -9.57 -21.41
CA ALA A 406 5.84 -9.32 -22.23
C ALA A 406 6.10 -7.83 -22.53
N MET A 407 5.13 -6.94 -22.28
CA MET A 407 5.33 -5.49 -22.45
C MET A 407 6.10 -4.85 -21.29
N PHE A 408 6.24 -5.57 -20.17
CA PHE A 408 6.99 -5.10 -19.02
C PHE A 408 8.48 -5.38 -19.17
N SER A 409 9.31 -4.41 -18.81
CA SER A 409 10.76 -4.54 -18.83
C SER A 409 11.40 -3.90 -17.59
N THR A 410 12.66 -4.25 -17.32
CA THR A 410 13.42 -3.63 -16.25
C THR A 410 14.02 -2.31 -16.78
N PRO A 411 13.87 -1.18 -16.07
CA PRO A 411 14.58 0.06 -16.42
C PRO A 411 16.09 -0.14 -16.50
N ALA A 412 16.79 0.62 -17.35
CA ALA A 412 18.25 0.54 -17.37
C ALA A 412 18.82 1.05 -16.03
N PRO A 413 20.02 0.60 -15.62
CA PRO A 413 20.68 1.16 -14.44
C PRO A 413 20.90 2.66 -14.60
N GLY A 414 20.52 3.43 -13.58
CA GLY A 414 20.49 4.89 -13.62
C GLY A 414 19.16 5.48 -14.08
N GLU A 415 18.28 4.68 -14.68
CA GLU A 415 16.97 5.15 -15.15
C GLU A 415 15.87 4.82 -14.14
N PHE A 416 14.94 5.78 -14.00
CA PHE A 416 13.65 5.54 -13.39
C PHE A 416 12.69 4.91 -14.40
N SER A 417 11.54 4.42 -13.92
CA SER A 417 10.53 3.83 -14.80
C SER A 417 9.79 4.88 -15.65
N ASN A 418 9.35 4.47 -16.84
CA ASN A 418 8.41 5.21 -17.68
C ASN A 418 6.95 5.20 -17.16
N VAL A 419 6.64 4.37 -16.16
CA VAL A 419 5.37 4.37 -15.44
C VAL A 419 5.59 4.62 -13.95
N GLY A 420 4.79 5.51 -13.36
CA GLY A 420 4.92 5.87 -11.95
C GLY A 420 4.30 4.86 -10.98
N ARG A 421 4.39 5.17 -9.68
CA ARG A 421 3.66 4.48 -8.63
C ARG A 421 2.16 4.46 -8.94
N ASN A 422 1.49 3.36 -8.60
CA ASN A 422 0.04 3.21 -8.71
C ASN A 422 -0.52 3.51 -10.09
N TYR A 423 0.25 3.16 -11.12
CA TYR A 423 -0.17 3.34 -12.49
C TYR A 423 -1.30 2.38 -12.89
N PHE A 424 -1.30 1.11 -12.50
CA PHE A 424 -2.32 0.15 -12.95
C PHE A 424 -3.52 0.12 -12.02
N ILE A 425 -4.72 -0.14 -12.56
CA ILE A 425 -5.95 -0.35 -11.77
C ILE A 425 -6.27 -1.85 -11.76
N PHE A 426 -6.55 -2.39 -10.58
CA PHE A 426 -6.89 -3.79 -10.41
C PHE A 426 -8.36 -4.10 -10.79
N SER A 427 -8.79 -5.36 -10.66
CA SER A 427 -10.18 -5.76 -10.89
C SER A 427 -11.14 -5.09 -9.87
N PRO A 428 -12.37 -4.70 -10.28
CA PRO A 428 -13.37 -4.20 -9.34
C PRO A 428 -13.88 -5.29 -8.40
N ASP A 429 -14.42 -4.85 -7.27
CA ASP A 429 -15.11 -5.73 -6.34
C ASP A 429 -16.63 -5.57 -6.47
N PHE A 430 -17.34 -6.69 -6.44
CA PHE A 430 -18.78 -6.74 -6.47
C PHE A 430 -19.29 -7.79 -5.48
N ARG A 431 -20.30 -7.42 -4.70
CA ARG A 431 -20.98 -8.35 -3.81
C ARG A 431 -22.44 -7.94 -3.65
N ALA A 432 -23.34 -8.91 -3.77
CA ALA A 432 -24.74 -8.72 -3.44
C ALA A 432 -25.22 -9.83 -2.52
N ASP A 433 -25.83 -9.44 -1.41
CA ASP A 433 -26.48 -10.33 -0.47
C ASP A 433 -28.00 -10.05 -0.55
N MET A 434 -28.81 -11.09 -0.56
CA MET A 434 -30.26 -10.98 -0.71
C MET A 434 -30.98 -11.87 0.29
N SER A 435 -32.16 -11.43 0.71
CA SER A 435 -33.04 -12.16 1.62
C SER A 435 -34.45 -12.18 1.06
N LEU A 436 -35.07 -13.36 1.04
CA LEU A 436 -36.48 -13.53 0.73
C LEU A 436 -37.18 -14.02 2.00
N SER A 437 -38.22 -13.31 2.43
CA SER A 437 -38.94 -13.65 3.66
C SER A 437 -40.45 -13.52 3.53
N LYS A 438 -41.17 -14.29 4.34
CA LYS A 438 -42.62 -14.26 4.43
C LYS A 438 -43.07 -14.62 5.83
N LYS A 439 -44.10 -13.93 6.33
CA LYS A 439 -44.76 -14.22 7.60
C LYS A 439 -46.13 -14.86 7.35
N PHE A 440 -46.24 -16.14 7.67
CA PHE A 440 -47.48 -16.90 7.65
C PHE A 440 -48.21 -16.68 8.98
N ARG A 441 -49.45 -16.18 8.92
CA ARG A 441 -50.32 -16.05 10.10
C ARG A 441 -51.30 -17.22 10.09
N PHE A 442 -51.37 -17.98 11.19
CA PHE A 442 -52.32 -19.07 11.35
C PHE A 442 -53.51 -18.65 12.21
N THR A 443 -53.23 -17.96 13.32
CA THR A 443 -54.23 -17.34 14.21
C THR A 443 -53.78 -15.93 14.57
N GLU A 444 -54.53 -15.25 15.46
CA GLU A 444 -54.16 -13.92 15.96
C GLU A 444 -52.88 -13.94 16.79
N THR A 445 -52.57 -15.05 17.46
CA THR A 445 -51.38 -15.22 18.30
C THR A 445 -50.28 -16.05 17.61
N MET A 446 -50.65 -17.02 16.77
CA MET A 446 -49.72 -17.98 16.16
C MET A 446 -49.27 -17.57 14.75
N ASN A 447 -47.97 -17.43 14.57
CA ASN A 447 -47.36 -17.12 13.27
C ASN A 447 -46.04 -17.84 13.04
N PHE A 448 -45.75 -18.14 11.76
CA PHE A 448 -44.48 -18.68 11.30
C PHE A 448 -43.81 -17.70 10.35
N SER A 449 -42.55 -17.36 10.61
CA SER A 449 -41.73 -16.54 9.74
C SER A 449 -40.71 -17.42 9.02
N LEU A 450 -40.80 -17.47 7.69
CA LEU A 450 -39.84 -18.13 6.82
C LEU A 450 -38.89 -17.10 6.23
N ARG A 451 -37.59 -17.39 6.24
CA ARG A 451 -36.58 -16.52 5.65
C ARG A 451 -35.48 -17.34 4.98
N ILE A 452 -35.13 -16.94 3.76
CA ILE A 452 -34.09 -17.51 2.92
C ILE A 452 -33.08 -16.41 2.66
N ASP A 453 -31.87 -16.55 3.20
CA ASP A 453 -30.76 -15.62 3.00
C ASP A 453 -29.74 -16.20 2.03
N ALA A 454 -29.29 -15.40 1.07
CA ALA A 454 -28.24 -15.71 0.14
C ALA A 454 -27.13 -14.67 0.27
N THR A 455 -25.98 -15.04 0.84
CA THR A 455 -24.78 -14.19 0.78
C THR A 455 -24.03 -14.47 -0.53
N ASN A 456 -23.54 -13.42 -1.18
CA ASN A 456 -22.93 -13.48 -2.51
C ASN A 456 -23.85 -14.21 -3.52
N VAL A 457 -25.09 -13.72 -3.68
CA VAL A 457 -26.15 -14.38 -4.46
C VAL A 457 -25.75 -14.67 -5.92
N PHE A 458 -24.90 -13.82 -6.51
CA PHE A 458 -24.37 -13.98 -7.86
C PHE A 458 -23.09 -14.83 -7.94
N ASN A 459 -22.59 -15.31 -6.80
CA ASN A 459 -21.35 -16.06 -6.69
C ASN A 459 -20.16 -15.35 -7.37
N ALA A 460 -20.08 -14.02 -7.21
CA ALA A 460 -19.02 -13.20 -7.76
C ALA A 460 -17.72 -13.42 -6.96
N VAL A 461 -16.58 -13.46 -7.66
CA VAL A 461 -15.26 -13.63 -7.05
C VAL A 461 -14.57 -12.28 -6.95
N ASN A 462 -14.20 -11.88 -5.73
CA ASN A 462 -13.41 -10.68 -5.48
C ASN A 462 -11.94 -11.08 -5.32
N TYR A 463 -11.16 -10.86 -6.36
CA TYR A 463 -9.76 -11.31 -6.43
C TYR A 463 -8.85 -10.47 -5.51
N GLY A 464 -7.80 -11.10 -4.99
CA GLY A 464 -6.69 -10.40 -4.37
C GLY A 464 -5.69 -9.93 -5.42
N ILE A 465 -4.78 -9.04 -5.02
CA ILE A 465 -3.77 -8.46 -5.91
C ILE A 465 -2.85 -9.55 -6.44
N PRO A 466 -2.43 -9.49 -7.72
CA PRO A 466 -1.52 -10.45 -8.30
C PRO A 466 -0.10 -10.30 -7.75
N THR A 467 0.77 -11.24 -8.08
CA THR A 467 2.21 -11.07 -7.92
C THR A 467 2.69 -9.92 -8.82
N THR A 468 3.17 -8.82 -8.24
CA THR A 468 3.47 -7.56 -8.96
C THR A 468 4.93 -7.38 -9.39
N SER A 469 5.83 -8.29 -8.99
CA SER A 469 7.25 -8.22 -9.37
C SER A 469 7.50 -8.93 -10.70
N THR A 470 8.05 -8.23 -11.69
CA THR A 470 8.41 -8.81 -12.99
C THR A 470 9.60 -9.76 -12.90
N ALA A 471 10.42 -9.66 -11.85
CA ALA A 471 11.48 -10.62 -11.55
C ALA A 471 10.97 -11.96 -11.00
N SER A 472 9.67 -12.07 -10.67
CA SER A 472 9.07 -13.31 -10.19
C SER A 472 8.65 -14.22 -11.35
N SER A 473 8.95 -15.52 -11.25
CA SER A 473 8.46 -16.53 -12.18
C SER A 473 6.94 -16.68 -12.20
N THR A 474 6.24 -16.08 -11.23
CA THR A 474 4.78 -16.08 -11.12
C THR A 474 4.18 -14.68 -11.31
N PHE A 475 4.89 -13.77 -11.98
CA PHE A 475 4.40 -12.43 -12.28
C PHE A 475 2.98 -12.44 -12.89
N GLY A 476 2.09 -11.59 -12.36
CA GLY A 476 0.70 -11.49 -12.78
C GLY A 476 -0.24 -12.54 -12.16
N ARG A 477 0.28 -13.57 -11.47
CA ARG A 477 -0.54 -14.64 -10.86
C ARG A 477 -1.32 -14.13 -9.66
N ILE A 478 -2.62 -14.39 -9.63
CA ILE A 478 -3.52 -14.14 -8.51
C ILE A 478 -3.54 -15.39 -7.62
N ARG A 479 -3.25 -15.22 -6.31
CA ARG A 479 -3.16 -16.33 -5.34
C ARG A 479 -4.20 -16.28 -4.23
N THR A 480 -4.85 -15.14 -4.05
CA THR A 480 -5.78 -14.89 -2.95
C THR A 480 -7.07 -14.29 -3.49
N THR A 481 -8.11 -14.36 -2.68
CA THR A 481 -9.34 -13.56 -2.83
C THR A 481 -9.45 -12.61 -1.65
N ILE A 482 -10.11 -11.46 -1.83
CA ILE A 482 -10.35 -10.49 -0.74
C ILE A 482 -11.40 -11.05 0.23
N ASP A 483 -12.34 -11.85 -0.30
CA ASP A 483 -13.34 -12.56 0.47
C ASP A 483 -13.36 -14.02 -0.03
N SER A 484 -13.24 -14.96 0.90
CA SER A 484 -13.23 -16.40 0.59
C SER A 484 -14.64 -17.01 0.64
N SER A 485 -15.70 -16.19 0.73
CA SER A 485 -17.06 -16.70 0.79
C SER A 485 -17.67 -16.93 -0.61
N ALA A 486 -17.68 -18.19 -1.03
CA ALA A 486 -18.58 -18.66 -2.08
C ALA A 486 -20.04 -18.38 -1.67
N ARG A 487 -20.95 -18.41 -2.65
CA ARG A 487 -22.39 -18.24 -2.39
C ARG A 487 -22.86 -19.20 -1.29
N ARG A 488 -23.47 -18.65 -0.24
CA ARG A 488 -24.04 -19.43 0.87
C ARG A 488 -25.52 -19.13 0.99
N LEU A 489 -26.31 -20.20 1.03
CA LEU A 489 -27.75 -20.15 1.27
C LEU A 489 -28.03 -20.59 2.71
N GLN A 490 -28.87 -19.83 3.41
CA GLN A 490 -29.32 -20.14 4.74
C GLN A 490 -30.86 -20.09 4.78
N LEU A 491 -31.45 -21.16 5.27
CA LEU A 491 -32.88 -21.26 5.53
C LEU A 491 -33.11 -21.08 7.02
N SER A 492 -34.07 -20.24 7.40
CA SER A 492 -34.50 -20.08 8.77
C SER A 492 -36.02 -20.06 8.87
N GLY A 493 -36.52 -20.68 9.93
CA GLY A 493 -37.92 -20.69 10.31
C GLY A 493 -38.05 -20.28 11.76
N LYS A 494 -38.96 -19.34 12.06
CA LYS A 494 -39.29 -18.95 13.43
C LYS A 494 -40.78 -19.09 13.65
N PHE A 495 -41.15 -19.94 14.60
CA PHE A 495 -42.52 -20.06 15.07
C PHE A 495 -42.72 -19.20 16.33
N THR A 496 -43.79 -18.41 16.36
CA THR A 496 -44.19 -17.57 17.51
C THR A 496 -45.62 -17.94 17.85
N PHE A 497 -45.89 -18.21 19.13
CA PHE A 497 -47.17 -18.67 19.65
C PHE A 497 -47.67 -17.79 20.79
#